data_AF-A0A7D9HY53-F1
#
_entry.id   AF-A0A7D9HY53-F1
#
_cell.length_a   1.000
_cell.length_b   1.000
_cell.length_c   1.000
_cell.angle_alpha   90.00
_cell.angle_beta   90.00
_cell.angle_gamma   90.00
#
_symmetry.space_group_name_H-M   'P 1'
#
loop_
_entity.id
_entity.type
_entity.pdbx_description
1 polymer ?
#
loop_
_entity_poly.entity_id
_entity_poly.type
_entity_poly.pdbx_seq_one_letter_code
_entity_poly.pdbx_strand_id
1 'polypeptide(L)'
;ILSLEITGYVAVDHKGSFTAEPGANILVSQFSNWKNAESFALPLNTHYVTIEVERKNNFKGGILAEFSNGYVTDSSWQCSDINSTAKSSWPVAQEVATNDGQDSRWSKVVSNIANHAKWIWTANTQDNKIWCQKEFGG
;
A
#
# COMPACT_ATOMS: atom_id res chain seq x y z
N ILE A 1 -17.80 -3.39 -21.93
CA ILE A 1 -17.45 -4.51 -21.02
C ILE A 1 -17.30 -3.89 -19.65
N LEU A 2 -18.20 -4.15 -18.71
CA LEU A 2 -18.06 -3.67 -17.33
C LEU A 2 -17.01 -4.53 -16.64
N SER A 3 -15.95 -3.92 -16.10
CA SER A 3 -14.99 -4.63 -15.25
C SER A 3 -15.70 -5.06 -13.97
N LEU A 4 -15.54 -6.32 -13.59
CA LEU A 4 -16.08 -6.89 -12.33
C LEU A 4 -15.05 -6.82 -11.19
N GLU A 5 -13.92 -6.16 -11.43
CA GLU A 5 -12.77 -6.13 -10.53
C GLU A 5 -12.20 -4.71 -10.42
N ILE A 6 -11.66 -4.40 -9.25
CA ILE A 6 -10.73 -3.28 -9.04
C ILE A 6 -9.34 -3.83 -9.30
N THR A 7 -8.67 -3.33 -10.34
CA THR A 7 -7.28 -3.68 -10.62
C THR A 7 -6.34 -2.65 -10.01
N GLY A 8 -5.07 -2.98 -9.91
CA GLY A 8 -4.09 -2.01 -9.44
C GLY A 8 -2.67 -2.50 -9.51
N TYR A 9 -1.77 -1.65 -9.06
CA TYR A 9 -0.33 -1.86 -9.04
C TYR A 9 0.20 -1.50 -7.66
N VAL A 10 1.13 -2.30 -7.14
CA VAL A 10 1.74 -2.08 -5.83
C VAL A 10 3.23 -2.38 -5.87
N ALA A 11 4.02 -1.58 -5.15
CA ALA A 11 5.42 -1.79 -4.88
C ALA A 11 5.66 -1.62 -3.37
N VAL A 12 6.47 -2.50 -2.79
CA VAL A 12 6.79 -2.49 -1.36
C VAL A 12 8.28 -2.68 -1.12
N ASP A 13 8.77 -2.11 -0.01
CA ASP A 13 10.12 -2.34 0.50
C ASP A 13 10.05 -2.84 1.96
N HIS A 14 10.31 -4.12 2.30
CA HIS A 14 10.97 -5.15 1.50
C HIS A 14 10.06 -6.33 1.13
N LYS A 15 9.20 -6.79 2.04
CA LYS A 15 8.23 -7.87 1.78
C LYS A 15 6.89 -7.43 2.27
N GLY A 16 5.85 -7.62 1.48
CA GLY A 16 4.51 -7.24 1.85
C GLY A 16 3.46 -8.22 1.39
N SER A 17 2.29 -8.09 1.98
CA SER A 17 1.11 -8.85 1.61
C SER A 17 -0.14 -7.98 1.62
N PHE A 18 -1.19 -8.47 0.96
CA PHE A 18 -2.45 -7.78 0.85
C PHE A 18 -3.58 -8.56 1.55
N THR A 19 -4.62 -7.87 1.96
CA THR A 19 -5.89 -8.46 2.43
C THR A 19 -7.04 -7.52 2.07
N ALA A 20 -8.17 -8.06 1.61
CA ALA A 20 -9.34 -7.30 1.16
C ALA A 20 -10.66 -7.96 1.63
N GLU A 21 -11.69 -7.16 1.91
CA GLU A 21 -13.03 -7.57 2.42
C GLU A 21 -14.16 -6.77 1.71
N PRO A 22 -15.44 -7.22 1.65
CA PRO A 22 -16.07 -8.33 2.37
C PRO A 22 -16.29 -9.53 1.45
N GLY A 23 -15.61 -10.65 1.68
CA GLY A 23 -15.79 -11.76 0.74
C GLY A 23 -14.95 -13.01 0.92
N ALA A 24 -14.36 -13.24 2.10
CA ALA A 24 -13.74 -14.51 2.50
C ALA A 24 -12.56 -15.01 1.63
N ASN A 25 -12.19 -14.33 0.55
CA ASN A 25 -10.94 -14.56 -0.16
C ASN A 25 -9.98 -13.47 0.24
N ILE A 26 -9.31 -13.68 1.37
CA ILE A 26 -8.09 -12.95 1.73
C ILE A 26 -7.14 -13.15 0.55
N LEU A 27 -7.06 -12.16 -0.37
CA LEU A 27 -6.09 -12.19 -1.44
C LEU A 27 -4.71 -11.93 -0.83
N VAL A 28 -4.04 -12.97 -0.36
CA VAL A 28 -2.65 -12.90 0.09
C VAL A 28 -1.74 -13.00 -1.12
N SER A 29 -1.56 -11.89 -1.83
CA SER A 29 -0.45 -11.72 -2.76
C SER A 29 0.81 -11.35 -1.97
N GLN A 30 1.96 -11.91 -2.32
CA GLN A 30 3.25 -11.57 -1.72
C GLN A 30 4.01 -10.65 -2.67
N PHE A 31 4.37 -9.46 -2.20
CA PHE A 31 5.10 -8.46 -2.97
C PHE A 31 6.47 -8.25 -2.35
N SER A 32 7.50 -8.03 -3.16
CA SER A 32 8.84 -7.81 -2.59
C SER A 32 9.77 -6.89 -3.39
N ASN A 33 9.22 -6.18 -4.36
CA ASN A 33 9.99 -5.36 -5.27
C ASN A 33 9.56 -3.90 -5.23
N TRP A 34 10.40 -3.05 -4.64
CA TRP A 34 10.16 -1.60 -4.68
C TRP A 34 10.44 -0.98 -6.06
N LYS A 35 11.23 -1.66 -6.92
CA LYS A 35 11.69 -1.10 -8.21
C LYS A 35 10.65 -1.23 -9.31
N ASN A 36 9.80 -2.24 -9.24
CA ASN A 36 8.80 -2.56 -10.25
C ASN A 36 7.50 -2.91 -9.54
N ALA A 37 6.41 -2.25 -9.93
CA ALA A 37 5.11 -2.58 -9.38
C ALA A 37 4.63 -3.94 -9.87
N GLU A 38 3.95 -4.65 -8.97
CA GLU A 38 3.28 -5.92 -9.21
C GLU A 38 1.78 -5.64 -9.35
N SER A 39 1.12 -6.26 -10.33
CA SER A 39 -0.31 -6.07 -10.57
C SER A 39 -1.16 -6.97 -9.67
N PHE A 40 -2.33 -6.49 -9.28
CA PHE A 40 -3.34 -7.27 -8.57
C PHE A 40 -4.75 -6.99 -9.09
N ALA A 41 -5.70 -7.86 -8.73
CA ALA A 41 -7.11 -7.70 -8.99
C ALA A 41 -7.90 -8.05 -7.73
N LEU A 42 -8.89 -7.22 -7.39
CA LEU A 42 -9.76 -7.34 -6.23
C LEU A 42 -11.22 -7.41 -6.70
N PRO A 43 -12.09 -8.12 -5.98
CA PRO A 43 -13.53 -8.06 -6.24
C PRO A 43 -14.04 -6.61 -6.22
N LEU A 44 -14.93 -6.23 -7.15
CA LEU A 44 -15.47 -4.86 -7.23
C LEU A 44 -16.21 -4.41 -5.96
N ASN A 45 -16.76 -5.35 -5.19
CA ASN A 45 -17.44 -5.07 -3.92
C ASN A 45 -16.47 -4.91 -2.73
N THR A 46 -15.15 -4.86 -2.97
CA THR A 46 -14.15 -4.62 -1.92
C THR A 46 -14.39 -3.27 -1.25
N HIS A 47 -14.62 -3.27 0.06
CA HIS A 47 -14.84 -2.05 0.86
C HIS A 47 -13.56 -1.50 1.45
N TYR A 48 -12.62 -2.35 1.82
CA TYR A 48 -11.34 -1.91 2.32
C TYR A 48 -10.24 -2.90 2.01
N VAL A 49 -9.02 -2.38 2.05
CA VAL A 49 -7.80 -3.11 1.79
C VAL A 49 -6.77 -2.84 2.86
N THR A 50 -6.03 -3.86 3.27
CA THR A 50 -4.89 -3.75 4.19
C THR A 50 -3.64 -4.26 3.50
N ILE A 51 -2.58 -3.46 3.52
CA ILE A 51 -1.24 -3.80 3.05
C ILE A 51 -0.36 -3.99 4.28
N GLU A 52 0.13 -5.19 4.48
CA GLU A 52 1.16 -5.49 5.46
C GLU A 52 2.52 -5.35 4.79
N VAL A 53 3.49 -4.71 5.44
CA VAL A 53 4.89 -4.70 5.00
C VAL A 53 5.85 -4.92 6.15
N GLU A 54 6.78 -5.83 5.95
CA GLU A 54 7.97 -6.03 6.76
C GLU A 54 9.19 -5.45 6.03
N ARG A 55 9.86 -4.48 6.66
CA ARG A 55 11.09 -3.88 6.11
C ARG A 55 12.29 -4.78 6.37
N LYS A 56 13.33 -4.66 5.54
CA LYS A 56 14.63 -5.25 5.85
C LYS A 56 15.31 -4.44 6.97
N ASN A 57 15.85 -5.13 7.98
CA ASN A 57 16.58 -4.48 9.09
C ASN A 57 17.58 -3.43 8.56
N ASN A 58 17.58 -2.25 9.20
CA ASN A 58 18.40 -1.07 8.88
C ASN A 58 18.09 -0.36 7.55
N PHE A 59 17.04 -0.77 6.81
CA PHE A 59 16.53 -0.05 5.65
C PHE A 59 15.18 0.61 5.97
N LYS A 60 14.88 1.73 5.31
CA LYS A 60 13.56 2.39 5.39
C LYS A 60 12.57 1.58 4.56
N GLY A 61 11.40 1.29 5.13
CA GLY A 61 10.32 0.63 4.39
C GLY A 61 9.49 1.63 3.58
N GLY A 62 8.60 1.11 2.75
CA GLY A 62 7.63 1.91 2.04
C GLY A 62 6.56 1.06 1.35
N ILE A 63 5.37 1.63 1.25
CA ILE A 63 4.27 1.12 0.43
C ILE A 63 3.95 2.18 -0.62
N LEU A 64 3.83 1.76 -1.87
CA LEU A 64 3.40 2.60 -2.98
C LEU A 64 2.37 1.81 -3.78
N ALA A 65 1.17 2.36 -4.00
CA ALA A 65 0.14 1.69 -4.78
C ALA A 65 -0.80 2.66 -5.51
N GLU A 66 -1.41 2.16 -6.57
CA GLU A 66 -2.52 2.77 -7.30
C GLU A 66 -3.59 1.73 -7.60
N PHE A 67 -4.85 2.17 -7.55
CA PHE A 67 -6.03 1.37 -7.77
C PHE A 67 -6.86 1.97 -8.92
N SER A 68 -7.48 1.10 -9.72
CA SER A 68 -8.28 1.49 -10.90
C SER A 68 -9.54 2.28 -10.56
N ASN A 69 -9.95 2.28 -9.29
CA ASN A 69 -11.04 3.10 -8.75
C ASN A 69 -10.56 4.50 -8.30
N GLY A 70 -9.32 4.89 -8.64
CA GLY A 70 -8.79 6.24 -8.46
C GLY A 70 -8.07 6.49 -7.13
N TYR A 71 -7.99 5.48 -6.25
CA TYR A 71 -7.19 5.61 -5.03
C TYR A 71 -5.71 5.41 -5.31
N VAL A 72 -4.89 6.21 -4.67
CA VAL A 72 -3.43 6.06 -4.60
C VAL A 72 -2.99 6.03 -3.14
N THR A 73 -1.77 5.58 -2.88
CA THR A 73 -1.16 5.75 -1.55
C THR A 73 -0.82 7.21 -1.30
N ASP A 74 -1.28 7.74 -0.18
CA ASP A 74 -1.11 9.12 0.29
C ASP A 74 -1.48 9.19 1.79
N SER A 75 -1.48 10.40 2.36
CA SER A 75 -1.87 10.66 3.76
C SER A 75 -3.34 10.39 4.10
N SER A 76 -4.18 10.00 3.13
CA SER A 76 -5.55 9.54 3.39
C SER A 76 -5.64 8.06 3.81
N TRP A 77 -4.51 7.34 3.78
CA TRP A 77 -4.36 6.01 4.35
C TRP A 77 -4.13 6.10 5.86
N GLN A 78 -4.39 5.00 6.57
CA GLN A 78 -4.06 4.88 7.99
C GLN A 78 -3.09 3.72 8.20
N CYS A 79 -2.06 3.93 9.02
CA CYS A 79 -0.99 2.95 9.22
C CYS A 79 -0.68 2.74 10.70
N SER A 80 -0.34 1.51 11.06
CA SER A 80 0.01 1.12 12.43
C SER A 80 1.04 -0.01 12.43
N ASP A 81 1.87 -0.08 13.46
CA ASP A 81 2.76 -1.22 13.78
C ASP A 81 2.06 -2.27 14.67
N ILE A 82 0.80 -2.04 15.01
CA ILE A 82 -0.03 -2.97 15.78
C ILE A 82 -0.95 -3.73 14.83
N ASN A 83 -0.82 -5.06 14.83
CA ASN A 83 -1.75 -5.95 14.13
C ASN A 83 -3.10 -6.00 14.87
N SER A 84 -4.00 -5.07 14.53
CA SER A 84 -5.35 -4.98 15.09
C SER A 84 -6.36 -4.77 13.97
N THR A 85 -7.52 -5.41 14.08
CA THR A 85 -8.64 -5.20 13.14
C THR A 85 -9.36 -3.86 13.36
N ALA A 86 -9.12 -3.18 14.49
CA ALA A 86 -9.76 -1.92 14.83
C ALA A 86 -9.01 -0.71 14.21
N LYS A 87 -9.33 -0.42 12.95
CA LYS A 87 -8.84 0.74 12.18
C LYS A 87 -9.03 2.10 12.89
N SER A 88 -10.08 2.24 13.69
CA SER A 88 -10.52 3.54 14.24
C SER A 88 -9.47 4.24 15.11
N SER A 89 -8.41 3.55 15.54
CA SER A 89 -7.30 4.13 16.30
C SER A 89 -6.01 4.32 15.51
N TRP A 90 -5.95 3.89 14.24
CA TRP A 90 -4.72 3.97 13.45
C TRP A 90 -4.46 5.42 13.01
N PRO A 91 -3.26 5.97 13.28
CA PRO A 91 -2.87 7.28 12.77
C PRO A 91 -2.91 7.31 11.24
N VAL A 92 -3.08 8.50 10.68
CA VAL A 92 -2.89 8.71 9.24
C VAL A 92 -1.46 8.36 8.84
N ALA A 93 -1.31 7.88 7.61
CA ALA A 93 -0.03 7.48 7.07
C ALA A 93 0.91 8.69 6.94
N GLN A 94 2.19 8.48 7.24
CA GLN A 94 3.22 9.44 6.92
C GLN A 94 3.57 9.29 5.43
N GLU A 95 3.37 10.35 4.65
CA GLU A 95 3.94 10.44 3.31
C GLU A 95 5.45 10.61 3.44
N VAL A 96 6.20 9.63 2.93
CA VAL A 96 7.64 9.63 3.05
C VAL A 96 8.33 10.15 1.79
N ALA A 97 7.77 9.91 0.61
CA ALA A 97 8.28 10.41 -0.67
C ALA A 97 7.18 10.43 -1.73
N THR A 98 7.39 11.20 -2.79
CA THR A 98 6.57 11.17 -4.02
C THR A 98 7.14 10.16 -5.01
N ASN A 99 6.30 9.54 -5.85
CA ASN A 99 6.74 8.68 -6.95
C ASN A 99 7.28 9.48 -8.16
N ASP A 100 8.19 10.42 -7.91
CA ASP A 100 8.81 11.30 -8.91
C ASP A 100 10.30 10.98 -9.16
N GLY A 101 10.82 9.96 -8.47
CA GLY A 101 12.20 9.51 -8.57
C GLY A 101 13.23 10.44 -7.91
N GLN A 102 12.81 11.47 -7.18
CA GLN A 102 13.72 12.45 -6.55
C GLN A 102 14.23 11.99 -5.18
N ASP A 103 13.49 11.13 -4.48
CA ASP A 103 13.89 10.66 -3.15
C ASP A 103 15.06 9.68 -3.22
N SER A 104 16.12 9.94 -2.46
CA SER A 104 17.36 9.17 -2.48
C SER A 104 17.21 7.69 -2.09
N ARG A 105 16.14 7.29 -1.38
CA ARG A 105 15.90 5.89 -1.01
C ARG A 105 15.63 5.00 -2.20
N TRP A 106 14.79 5.47 -3.12
CA TRP A 106 14.35 4.71 -4.28
C TRP A 106 14.97 5.25 -5.57
N SER A 107 15.24 6.56 -5.66
CA SER A 107 15.89 7.24 -6.79
C SER A 107 15.34 6.82 -8.16
N LYS A 108 14.05 6.48 -8.21
CA LYS A 108 13.39 5.89 -9.37
C LYS A 108 11.89 6.12 -9.29
N VAL A 109 11.28 6.44 -10.44
CA VAL A 109 9.84 6.37 -10.64
C VAL A 109 9.45 4.90 -10.84
N VAL A 110 8.52 4.41 -10.03
CA VAL A 110 7.91 3.09 -10.21
C VAL A 110 6.85 3.21 -11.30
N SER A 111 7.10 2.58 -12.44
CA SER A 111 6.15 2.55 -13.57
C SER A 111 4.82 1.88 -13.19
N ASN A 112 3.75 2.24 -13.90
CA ASN A 112 2.36 1.80 -13.67
C ASN A 112 1.71 2.28 -12.37
N ILE A 113 2.41 3.09 -11.59
CA ILE A 113 1.84 3.83 -10.46
C ILE A 113 1.99 5.32 -10.76
N ALA A 114 0.94 6.10 -10.50
CA ALA A 114 0.90 7.52 -10.76
C ALA A 114 2.08 8.25 -10.11
N ASN A 115 2.60 9.26 -10.79
CA ASN A 115 3.73 10.05 -10.32
C ASN A 115 3.44 10.85 -9.04
N HIS A 116 2.16 11.18 -8.79
CA HIS A 116 1.74 11.91 -7.60
C HIS A 116 1.47 11.01 -6.39
N ALA A 117 1.40 9.68 -6.59
CA ALA A 117 1.28 8.71 -5.50
C ALA A 117 2.47 8.83 -4.55
N LYS A 118 2.24 8.50 -3.29
CA LYS A 118 3.19 8.66 -2.20
C LYS A 118 3.65 7.30 -1.71
N TRP A 119 4.95 7.19 -1.50
CA TRP A 119 5.46 6.19 -0.59
C TRP A 119 4.95 6.54 0.79
N ILE A 120 4.29 5.59 1.46
CA ILE A 120 3.73 5.77 2.79
C ILE A 120 4.33 4.81 3.81
N TRP A 121 4.30 5.22 5.08
CA TRP A 121 4.72 4.43 6.23
C TRP A 121 3.98 4.88 7.51
N THR A 122 4.31 4.30 8.66
CA THR A 122 3.98 4.87 9.97
C THR A 122 4.82 6.12 10.27
N ALA A 123 4.37 6.94 11.22
CA ALA A 123 5.14 8.12 11.67
C ALA A 123 6.51 7.73 12.27
N ASN A 124 6.59 6.58 12.94
CA ASN A 124 7.85 6.01 13.35
C ASN A 124 8.49 5.22 12.19
N THR A 125 9.38 5.86 11.44
CA THR A 125 10.05 5.23 10.28
C THR A 125 10.97 4.05 10.64
N GLN A 126 11.11 3.70 11.92
CA GLN A 126 11.87 2.55 12.40
C GLN A 126 11.03 1.31 12.66
N ASP A 127 9.69 1.39 12.57
CA ASP A 127 8.82 0.23 12.75
C ASP A 127 9.22 -0.86 11.75
N ASN A 128 9.40 -2.09 12.23
CA ASN A 128 9.90 -3.19 11.39
C ASN A 128 8.81 -3.80 10.51
N LYS A 129 7.59 -3.78 11.03
CA LYS A 129 6.43 -4.38 10.40
C LYS A 129 5.24 -3.47 10.64
N ILE A 130 4.53 -3.14 9.58
CA ILE A 130 3.38 -2.25 9.63
C ILE A 130 2.22 -2.81 8.82
N TRP A 131 1.03 -2.31 9.12
CA TRP A 131 -0.18 -2.49 8.36
C TRP A 131 -0.73 -1.12 7.98
N CYS A 132 -1.01 -0.91 6.70
CA CYS A 132 -1.66 0.28 6.19
C CYS A 132 -2.99 -0.09 5.54
N GLN A 133 -4.06 0.60 5.94
CA GLN A 133 -5.42 0.31 5.49
C GLN A 133 -6.02 1.49 4.75
N LYS A 134 -6.81 1.16 3.72
CA LYS A 134 -7.64 2.11 2.97
C LYS A 134 -9.05 1.58 2.84
N GLU A 135 -10.02 2.43 3.18
CA GLU A 135 -11.42 2.21 2.77
C GLU A 135 -11.61 2.80 1.38
N PHE A 136 -12.27 2.04 0.53
CA PHE A 136 -12.86 2.53 -0.70
C PHE A 136 -14.25 3.05 -0.36
N GLY A 137 -14.52 4.31 -0.70
CA GLY A 137 -15.86 4.88 -0.58
C GLY A 137 -16.82 4.05 -1.44
N GLY A 138 -17.89 3.56 -0.81
CA GLY A 138 -19.00 2.91 -1.51
C GLY A 138 -19.80 3.89 -2.36
#